data_AF-A0A351EIJ9-F1
#
_entry.id   AF-A0A351EIJ9-F1
#
_cell.length_a   1.000
_cell.length_b   1.000
_cell.length_c   1.000
_cell.angle_alpha   90.00
_cell.angle_beta   90.00
_cell.angle_gamma   90.00
#
_symmetry.space_group_name_H-M   'P 1'
#
loop_
_entity.id
_entity.type
_entity.pdbx_description
1 polymer ?
#
loop_
_entity_poly.entity_id
_entity_poly.type
_entity_poly.pdbx_seq_one_letter_code
_entity_poly.pdbx_strand_id
1 'polypeptide(L)'
;FPNFCPECGRPAVRKGGEAARRCTGGLVCPAQAVERLKHFVSRDALDIEGLGGTHIETLWEDGLIGSPADIFRLAERRNDLLSREGWGEKSIDNLADSLRQRRSVEMQRFIFALGIRQVGQATARLMAKHYGRLEQWISAMVAAFDRESGAYRELVDIDGVGAGVADEIIQFFADPDNIRILDDLGRYIEVEDFVFAENFRSPVADKTVVFTGKLETIGRSEAKARAEELGAKVSGSVSKKTDIVVAGPGAGSKLQKAEELGLSVLSEQEWLTLIT
;
A
#
# COMPACT_ATOMS: atom_id res chain seq x y z
N PHE A 1 15.37 28.26 1.59
CA PHE A 1 15.33 26.83 1.95
C PHE A 1 16.76 26.32 2.13
N PRO A 2 17.04 25.55 3.20
CA PRO A 2 18.40 25.09 3.46
C PRO A 2 18.82 24.00 2.47
N ASN A 3 20.10 23.97 2.11
CA ASN A 3 20.69 22.92 1.25
C ASN A 3 21.06 21.65 2.03
N PHE A 4 21.06 21.73 3.35
CA PHE A 4 21.30 20.64 4.29
C PHE A 4 20.17 20.58 5.30
N CYS A 5 19.83 19.39 5.76
CA CYS A 5 18.80 19.18 6.76
C CYS A 5 19.25 19.79 8.11
N PRO A 6 18.42 20.63 8.77
CA PRO A 6 18.76 21.18 10.07
C PRO A 6 18.80 20.11 11.19
N GLU A 7 18.12 18.99 10.99
CA GLU A 7 18.01 17.91 11.98
C GLU A 7 19.18 16.92 11.94
N CYS A 8 19.72 16.62 10.75
CA CYS A 8 20.75 15.58 10.60
C CYS A 8 21.91 15.97 9.69
N GLY A 9 21.95 17.20 9.16
CA GLY A 9 23.02 17.69 8.31
C GLY A 9 23.11 17.07 6.91
N ARG A 10 22.33 16.04 6.58
CA ARG A 10 22.32 15.41 5.25
C ARG A 10 21.83 16.37 4.16
N PRO A 11 22.24 16.19 2.89
CA PRO A 11 21.75 17.02 1.78
C PRO A 11 20.23 17.08 1.72
N ALA A 12 19.69 18.29 1.55
CA ALA A 12 18.28 18.55 1.32
C ALA A 12 18.06 18.82 -0.18
N VAL A 13 17.66 17.78 -0.90
CA VAL A 13 17.59 17.77 -2.36
C VAL A 13 16.17 18.06 -2.85
N ARG A 14 16.08 18.68 -4.02
CA ARG A 14 14.84 18.86 -4.77
C ARG A 14 14.89 17.93 -5.97
N LYS A 15 14.10 16.86 -5.99
CA LYS A 15 14.00 15.99 -7.17
C LYS A 15 13.35 16.78 -8.32
N GLY A 16 13.73 16.47 -9.55
CA GLY A 16 13.24 17.16 -10.75
C GLY A 16 11.72 17.17 -10.81
N GLY A 17 11.11 18.35 -10.98
CA GLY A 17 9.65 18.53 -11.03
C GLY A 17 8.95 18.69 -9.68
N GLU A 18 9.62 18.45 -8.55
CA GLU A 18 8.98 18.61 -7.22
C GLU A 18 9.07 20.05 -6.71
N ALA A 19 8.06 20.51 -5.95
CA ALA A 19 8.09 21.81 -5.28
C ALA A 19 9.02 21.82 -4.05
N ALA A 20 8.96 20.75 -3.27
CA ALA A 20 9.61 20.64 -1.97
C ALA A 20 11.07 20.17 -2.07
N ARG A 21 11.92 20.69 -1.19
CA ARG A 21 13.22 20.10 -0.85
C ARG A 21 13.03 19.14 0.31
N ARG A 22 13.69 17.98 0.26
CA ARG A 22 13.58 16.96 1.30
C ARG A 22 14.95 16.46 1.70
N CYS A 23 15.08 16.17 2.99
CA CYS A 23 16.27 15.55 3.55
C CYS A 23 16.48 14.15 2.95
N THR A 24 17.72 13.84 2.58
CA THR A 24 18.17 12.53 2.08
C THR A 24 18.60 11.57 3.18
N GLY A 25 18.46 11.98 4.45
CA GLY A 25 18.90 11.22 5.61
C GLY A 25 18.09 9.95 5.89
N GLY A 26 16.90 9.80 5.30
CA GLY A 26 16.07 8.61 5.48
C GLY A 26 15.89 8.29 6.96
N LEU A 27 16.14 7.04 7.33
CA LEU A 27 16.04 6.56 8.71
C LEU A 27 17.11 7.15 9.65
N VAL A 28 18.22 7.66 9.13
CA VAL A 28 19.27 8.32 9.94
C VAL A 28 18.83 9.72 10.37
N CYS A 29 17.84 10.33 9.71
CA CYS A 29 17.31 11.62 10.11
C CYS A 29 16.31 11.44 11.27
N PRO A 30 16.58 11.97 12.48
CA PRO A 30 15.69 11.79 13.63
C PRO A 30 14.25 12.24 13.35
N ALA A 31 14.09 13.42 12.73
CA ALA A 31 12.77 13.91 12.35
C ALA A 31 12.02 13.01 11.36
N GLN A 32 12.72 12.34 10.42
CA GLN A 32 12.04 11.40 9.51
C GLN A 32 11.74 10.08 10.21
N ALA A 33 12.60 9.62 11.11
CA ALA A 33 12.38 8.41 11.87
C ALA A 33 11.18 8.55 12.81
N VAL A 34 11.10 9.64 13.58
CA VAL A 34 9.96 9.96 14.46
C VAL A 34 8.66 10.06 13.66
N GLU A 35 8.63 10.82 12.56
CA GLU A 35 7.41 10.93 11.73
C GLU A 35 7.00 9.60 11.08
N ARG A 36 7.96 8.74 10.73
CA ARG A 36 7.66 7.37 10.26
C ARG A 36 7.04 6.52 11.36
N LEU A 37 7.52 6.61 12.59
CA LEU A 37 6.94 5.88 13.73
C LEU A 37 5.52 6.39 14.05
N LYS A 38 5.30 7.71 14.01
CA LYS A 38 3.95 8.29 14.15
C LYS A 38 3.01 7.80 13.06
N HIS A 39 3.47 7.77 11.82
CA HIS A 39 2.70 7.22 10.69
C HIS A 39 2.37 5.75 10.90
N PHE A 40 3.35 4.95 11.31
CA PHE A 40 3.21 3.51 11.54
C PHE A 40 2.12 3.18 12.57
N VAL A 41 2.05 3.91 13.68
CA VAL A 41 1.03 3.70 14.73
C VAL A 41 -0.32 4.35 14.43
N SER A 42 -0.42 5.17 13.38
CA SER A 42 -1.61 5.96 13.09
C SER A 42 -2.85 5.12 12.79
N ARG A 43 -4.03 5.76 12.91
CA ARG A 43 -5.35 5.14 12.75
C ARG A 43 -5.54 4.40 11.42
N ASP A 44 -4.97 4.90 10.33
CA ASP A 44 -5.12 4.28 9.02
C ASP A 44 -4.02 3.25 8.72
N ALA A 45 -2.97 3.22 9.54
CA ALA A 45 -1.84 2.29 9.46
C ALA A 45 -2.08 1.08 10.37
N LEU A 46 -1.33 0.90 11.47
CA LEU A 46 -1.58 -0.23 12.39
C LEU A 46 -2.59 0.10 13.48
N ASP A 47 -2.95 1.37 13.67
CA ASP A 47 -3.96 1.77 14.65
C ASP A 47 -3.65 1.21 16.05
N ILE A 48 -2.45 1.56 16.52
CA ILE A 48 -1.97 1.17 17.84
C ILE A 48 -2.43 2.24 18.84
N GLU A 49 -3.51 1.93 19.53
CA GLU A 49 -4.09 2.80 20.54
C GLU A 49 -3.13 2.98 21.73
N GLY A 50 -3.13 4.18 22.30
CA GLY A 50 -2.24 4.53 23.42
C GLY A 50 -0.85 5.02 23.00
N LEU A 51 -0.47 4.94 21.71
CA LEU A 51 0.76 5.55 21.19
C LEU A 51 0.46 6.79 20.35
N GLY A 52 0.12 7.89 21.03
CA GLY A 52 0.01 9.21 20.40
C GLY A 52 1.37 9.79 19.98
N GLY A 53 1.35 10.82 19.14
CA GLY A 53 2.56 11.46 18.60
C GLY A 53 3.55 11.93 19.67
N THR A 54 3.06 12.49 20.79
CA THR A 54 3.89 12.90 21.93
C THR A 54 4.55 11.72 22.63
N HIS A 55 3.87 10.57 22.74
CA HIS A 55 4.49 9.37 23.31
C HIS A 55 5.59 8.85 22.38
N ILE A 56 5.38 8.85 21.06
CA ILE A 56 6.42 8.45 20.10
C ILE A 56 7.65 9.36 20.20
N GLU A 57 7.47 10.68 20.27
CA GLU A 57 8.57 11.64 20.44
C GLU A 57 9.38 11.37 21.71
N THR A 58 8.70 11.32 22.86
CA THR A 58 9.38 11.14 24.16
C THR A 58 10.04 9.76 24.28
N LEU A 59 9.42 8.69 23.77
CA LEU A 59 10.01 7.35 23.77
C LEU A 59 11.25 7.27 22.85
N TRP A 60 11.24 8.01 21.74
CA TRP A 60 12.39 8.12 20.85
C TRP A 60 13.53 8.90 21.51
N GLU A 61 13.25 10.04 22.13
CA GLU A 61 14.24 10.88 22.82
C GLU A 61 14.98 10.11 23.91
N ASP A 62 14.26 9.24 24.64
CA ASP A 62 14.84 8.39 25.68
C ASP A 62 15.47 7.10 25.16
N GLY A 63 15.49 6.89 23.84
CA GLY A 63 16.10 5.72 23.20
C GLY A 63 15.36 4.40 23.46
N LEU A 64 14.10 4.46 23.89
CA LEU A 64 13.27 3.27 24.10
C LEU A 64 12.73 2.69 22.79
N ILE A 65 12.56 3.53 21.77
CA ILE A 65 12.20 3.10 20.42
C ILE A 65 13.12 3.74 19.37
N GLY A 66 13.56 2.95 18.40
CA GLY A 66 14.33 3.41 17.23
C GLY A 66 13.76 2.91 15.90
N SER A 67 12.83 1.96 15.95
CA SER A 67 12.27 1.28 14.80
C SER A 67 10.85 0.77 15.10
N PRO A 68 10.06 0.43 14.07
CA PRO A 68 8.73 -0.14 14.26
C PRO A 68 8.68 -1.40 15.13
N ALA A 69 9.70 -2.25 15.07
CA ALA A 69 9.78 -3.46 15.89
C ALA A 69 9.95 -3.16 17.39
N ASP A 70 10.60 -2.04 17.74
CA ASP A 70 10.79 -1.63 19.14
C ASP A 70 9.46 -1.30 19.83
N ILE A 71 8.48 -0.82 19.07
CA ILE A 71 7.12 -0.56 19.57
C ILE A 71 6.51 -1.85 20.15
N PHE A 72 6.69 -2.99 19.48
CA PHE A 72 6.20 -4.28 19.99
C PHE A 72 6.99 -4.80 21.19
N ARG A 73 8.25 -4.38 21.35
CA ARG A 73 9.09 -4.70 22.52
C ARG A 73 8.71 -3.91 23.76
N LEU A 74 7.99 -2.79 23.62
CA LEU A 74 7.54 -1.99 24.77
C LEU A 74 6.68 -2.81 25.76
N ALA A 75 5.98 -3.84 25.28
CA ALA A 75 5.21 -4.75 26.14
C ALA A 75 6.08 -5.47 27.20
N GLU A 76 7.37 -5.68 26.90
CA GLU A 76 8.34 -6.32 27.81
C GLU A 76 9.03 -5.29 28.74
N ARG A 77 8.84 -3.99 28.46
CA ARG A 77 9.50 -2.86 29.14
C ARG A 77 8.55 -2.11 30.07
N ARG A 78 7.63 -2.82 30.73
CA ARG A 78 6.62 -2.24 31.62
C ARG A 78 7.22 -1.30 32.67
N ASN A 79 8.33 -1.70 33.31
CA ASN A 79 8.97 -0.90 34.36
C ASN A 79 9.56 0.40 33.81
N ASP A 80 10.17 0.36 32.62
CA ASP A 80 10.68 1.55 31.94
C ASP A 80 9.53 2.53 31.69
N LEU A 81 8.37 2.04 31.24
CA LEU A 81 7.19 2.87 31.00
C LEU A 81 6.58 3.44 32.29
N LEU A 82 6.42 2.63 33.34
CA LEU A 82 5.84 3.06 34.62
C LEU A 82 6.64 4.18 35.30
N SER A 83 7.95 4.25 35.04
CA SER A 83 8.82 5.29 35.60
C SER A 83 8.64 6.67 34.96
N ARG A 84 7.84 6.77 33.89
CA ARG A 84 7.71 7.98 33.06
C ARG A 84 6.46 8.78 33.39
N GLU A 85 6.59 10.10 33.26
CA GLU A 85 5.45 11.00 33.30
C GLU A 85 4.47 10.68 32.16
N GLY A 86 3.17 10.74 32.46
CA GLY A 86 2.10 10.43 31.51
C GLY A 86 1.78 8.94 31.31
N TRP A 87 2.50 8.04 31.98
CA TRP A 87 2.23 6.60 31.93
C TRP A 87 1.68 6.09 33.27
N GLY A 88 0.46 5.57 33.23
CA GLY A 88 -0.16 4.85 34.35
C GLY A 88 -0.36 3.38 34.03
N GLU A 89 -0.51 2.54 35.06
CA GLU A 89 -0.69 1.08 34.91
C GLU A 89 -1.74 0.73 33.85
N LYS A 90 -2.94 1.34 33.94
CA LYS A 90 -4.02 1.13 32.98
C LYS A 90 -3.67 1.52 31.54
N SER A 91 -2.88 2.59 31.35
CA SER A 91 -2.45 3.01 30.01
C SER A 91 -1.47 2.00 29.41
N ILE A 92 -0.60 1.42 30.24
CA ILE A 92 0.35 0.41 29.81
C ILE A 92 -0.36 -0.90 29.50
N ASP A 93 -1.37 -1.29 30.30
CA ASP A 93 -2.21 -2.45 30.02
C ASP A 93 -2.96 -2.28 28.69
N ASN A 94 -3.59 -1.13 28.47
CA ASN A 94 -4.25 -0.82 27.20
C ASN A 94 -3.30 -0.86 26.00
N LEU A 95 -2.08 -0.32 26.16
CA LEU A 95 -1.07 -0.40 25.11
C LEU A 95 -0.67 -1.84 24.83
N ALA A 96 -0.39 -2.63 25.87
CA ALA A 96 -0.03 -4.05 25.72
C ALA A 96 -1.15 -4.84 25.02
N ASP A 97 -2.41 -4.55 25.32
CA ASP A 97 -3.57 -5.12 24.65
C ASP A 97 -3.63 -4.72 23.17
N SER A 98 -3.46 -3.43 22.87
CA SER A 98 -3.44 -2.94 21.49
C SER A 98 -2.31 -3.58 20.68
N LEU A 99 -1.09 -3.64 21.23
CA LEU A 99 0.06 -4.28 20.60
C LEU A 99 -0.18 -5.77 20.34
N ARG A 100 -0.86 -6.49 21.25
CA ARG A 100 -1.22 -7.90 21.03
C ARG A 100 -2.23 -8.05 19.90
N GLN A 101 -3.24 -7.19 19.83
CA GLN A 101 -4.26 -7.23 18.78
C GLN A 101 -3.68 -6.88 17.40
N ARG A 102 -2.67 -6.01 17.35
CA ARG A 102 -2.00 -5.60 16.10
C ARG A 102 -0.81 -6.48 15.70
N ARG A 103 -0.78 -7.74 16.17
CA ARG A 103 0.17 -8.77 15.69
C ARG A 103 -0.31 -9.47 14.43
N SER A 104 -1.60 -9.41 14.10
CA SER A 104 -2.15 -9.84 12.81
C SER A 104 -2.68 -8.59 12.10
N VAL A 105 -2.22 -8.32 10.87
CA VAL A 105 -2.51 -7.06 10.18
C VAL A 105 -2.84 -7.31 8.72
N GLU A 106 -3.92 -6.69 8.24
CA GLU A 106 -4.29 -6.70 6.82
C GLU A 106 -3.16 -6.17 5.92
N MET A 107 -2.86 -6.87 4.83
CA MET A 107 -1.77 -6.50 3.91
C MET A 107 -1.78 -5.03 3.46
N GLN A 108 -2.94 -4.47 3.08
CA GLN A 108 -3.01 -3.06 2.65
C GLN A 108 -2.63 -2.07 3.76
N ARG A 109 -2.97 -2.39 5.01
CA ARG A 109 -2.66 -1.53 6.17
C ARG A 109 -1.18 -1.63 6.50
N PHE A 110 -0.62 -2.84 6.44
CA PHE A 110 0.81 -3.06 6.59
C PHE A 110 1.62 -2.28 5.54
N ILE A 111 1.28 -2.41 4.25
CA ILE A 111 1.94 -1.69 3.15
C ILE A 111 1.88 -0.17 3.36
N PHE A 112 0.71 0.35 3.75
CA PHE A 112 0.56 1.77 4.04
C PHE A 112 1.45 2.20 5.21
N ALA A 113 1.50 1.41 6.28
CA ALA A 113 2.28 1.68 7.49
C ALA A 113 3.79 1.76 7.27
N LEU A 114 4.33 1.12 6.21
CA LEU A 114 5.75 1.23 5.85
C LEU A 114 6.18 2.66 5.50
N GLY A 115 5.21 3.55 5.21
CA GLY A 115 5.50 4.95 4.92
C GLY A 115 6.37 5.11 3.67
N ILE A 116 6.12 4.29 2.65
CA ILE A 116 6.80 4.41 1.35
C ILE A 116 6.31 5.69 0.68
N ARG A 117 7.25 6.49 0.15
CA ARG A 117 6.91 7.78 -0.45
C ARG A 117 5.97 7.59 -1.64
N GLN A 118 4.97 8.46 -1.75
CA GLN A 118 3.90 8.40 -2.78
C GLN A 118 2.96 7.19 -2.66
N VAL A 119 3.14 6.30 -1.68
CA VAL A 119 2.23 5.18 -1.44
C VAL A 119 1.23 5.58 -0.36
N GLY A 120 0.07 6.07 -0.80
CA GLY A 120 -1.09 6.30 0.08
C GLY A 120 -1.92 5.03 0.28
N GLN A 121 -3.01 5.13 1.05
CA GLN A 121 -3.92 3.99 1.32
C GLN A 121 -4.46 3.35 0.03
N ALA A 122 -4.82 4.15 -0.98
CA ALA A 122 -5.31 3.64 -2.26
C ALA A 122 -4.24 2.82 -2.99
N THR A 123 -3.01 3.32 -3.08
CA THR A 123 -1.88 2.60 -3.68
C THR A 123 -1.53 1.34 -2.89
N ALA A 124 -1.53 1.41 -1.56
CA ALA A 124 -1.28 0.25 -0.72
C ALA A 124 -2.33 -0.85 -0.93
N ARG A 125 -3.60 -0.48 -1.08
CA ARG A 125 -4.68 -1.39 -1.44
C ARG A 125 -4.52 -1.96 -2.85
N LEU A 126 -4.07 -1.17 -3.82
CA LEU A 126 -3.76 -1.68 -5.17
C LEU A 126 -2.65 -2.73 -5.13
N MET A 127 -1.58 -2.50 -4.37
CA MET A 127 -0.50 -3.48 -4.19
C MET A 127 -1.03 -4.76 -3.53
N ALA A 128 -1.78 -4.63 -2.44
CA ALA A 128 -2.36 -5.80 -1.76
C ALA A 128 -3.30 -6.59 -2.68
N LYS A 129 -4.20 -5.90 -3.40
CA LYS A 129 -5.11 -6.49 -4.39
C LYS A 129 -4.38 -7.22 -5.51
N HIS A 130 -3.29 -6.65 -6.02
CA HIS A 130 -2.55 -7.18 -7.16
C HIS A 130 -1.71 -8.40 -6.78
N TYR A 131 -0.96 -8.32 -5.67
CA TYR A 131 0.00 -9.35 -5.29
C TYR A 131 -0.58 -10.41 -4.35
N GLY A 132 -1.67 -10.12 -3.62
CA GLY A 132 -2.38 -11.08 -2.77
C GLY A 132 -1.65 -11.43 -1.46
N ARG A 133 -0.33 -11.61 -1.50
CA ARG A 133 0.48 -12.04 -0.36
C ARG A 133 1.75 -11.20 -0.22
N LEU A 134 2.19 -10.99 1.00
CA LEU A 134 3.34 -10.15 1.29
C LEU A 134 4.60 -10.65 0.58
N GLU A 135 4.88 -11.95 0.63
CA GLU A 135 6.07 -12.56 0.03
C GLU A 135 6.07 -12.42 -1.49
N GLN A 136 4.89 -12.49 -2.11
CA GLN A 136 4.74 -12.30 -3.55
C GLN A 136 5.03 -10.85 -3.94
N TRP A 137 4.55 -9.88 -3.15
CA TRP A 137 4.87 -8.48 -3.37
C TRP A 137 6.37 -8.21 -3.22
N ILE A 138 7.00 -8.68 -2.12
CA ILE A 138 8.44 -8.49 -1.87
C ILE A 138 9.27 -9.10 -3.02
N SER A 139 8.98 -10.35 -3.41
CA SER A 139 9.68 -11.03 -4.49
C SER A 139 9.55 -10.28 -5.83
N ALA A 140 8.35 -9.78 -6.14
CA ALA A 140 8.14 -8.96 -7.34
C ALA A 140 8.93 -7.65 -7.30
N MET A 141 9.02 -6.99 -6.15
CA MET A 141 9.76 -5.72 -6.04
C MET A 141 11.27 -5.93 -6.17
N VAL A 142 11.80 -7.02 -5.63
CA VAL A 142 13.21 -7.41 -5.81
C VAL A 142 13.50 -7.72 -7.29
N ALA A 143 12.61 -8.46 -7.97
CA ALA A 143 12.76 -8.72 -9.40
C ALA A 143 12.66 -7.44 -10.25
N ALA A 144 11.86 -6.45 -9.81
CA ALA A 144 11.69 -5.17 -10.47
C ALA A 144 12.90 -4.21 -10.33
N PHE A 145 13.96 -4.61 -9.62
CA PHE A 145 15.23 -3.86 -9.61
C PHE A 145 15.80 -3.76 -11.03
N ASP A 146 15.62 -4.82 -11.82
CA ASP A 146 15.83 -4.76 -13.26
C ASP A 146 14.63 -4.08 -13.93
N ARG A 147 14.87 -2.91 -14.53
CA ARG A 147 13.86 -2.09 -15.22
C ARG A 147 13.38 -2.70 -16.54
N GLU A 148 14.06 -3.69 -17.07
CA GLU A 148 13.64 -4.42 -18.27
C GLU A 148 12.84 -5.70 -17.93
N SER A 149 12.79 -6.06 -16.64
CA SER A 149 12.12 -7.26 -16.16
C SER A 149 10.61 -7.26 -16.43
N GLY A 150 10.02 -8.46 -16.42
CA GLY A 150 8.56 -8.61 -16.42
C GLY A 150 7.91 -8.01 -15.17
N ALA A 151 8.57 -8.10 -14.02
CA ALA A 151 8.06 -7.59 -12.75
C ALA A 151 7.98 -6.06 -12.72
N TYR A 152 8.97 -5.36 -13.28
CA TYR A 152 8.93 -3.90 -13.42
C TYR A 152 7.76 -3.47 -14.31
N ARG A 153 7.61 -4.12 -15.48
CA ARG A 153 6.49 -3.86 -16.40
C ARG A 153 5.13 -4.11 -15.73
N GLU A 154 5.00 -5.22 -15.02
CA GLU A 154 3.78 -5.55 -14.28
C GLU A 154 3.43 -4.50 -13.23
N LEU A 155 4.43 -3.99 -12.48
CA LEU A 155 4.22 -2.95 -11.48
C LEU A 155 3.70 -1.64 -12.08
N VAL A 156 4.29 -1.18 -13.20
CA VAL A 156 3.86 0.07 -13.86
C VAL A 156 2.58 -0.08 -14.69
N ASP A 157 2.16 -1.31 -14.99
CA ASP A 157 0.91 -1.61 -15.69
C ASP A 157 -0.32 -1.59 -14.75
N ILE A 158 -0.12 -1.51 -13.43
CA ILE A 158 -1.20 -1.36 -12.45
C ILE A 158 -1.83 0.03 -12.61
N ASP A 159 -3.14 0.08 -12.91
CA ASP A 159 -3.88 1.34 -13.09
C ASP A 159 -3.78 2.18 -11.80
N GLY A 160 -3.23 3.40 -11.91
CA GLY A 160 -2.94 4.27 -10.77
C GLY A 160 -1.51 4.19 -10.23
N VAL A 161 -0.64 3.34 -10.80
CA VAL A 161 0.80 3.25 -10.43
C VAL A 161 1.66 3.76 -11.58
N GLY A 162 2.10 5.02 -11.48
CA GLY A 162 3.05 5.58 -12.44
C GLY A 162 4.51 5.21 -12.13
N ALA A 163 5.41 5.45 -13.08
CA ALA A 163 6.85 5.20 -12.93
C ALA A 163 7.45 5.84 -11.65
N GLY A 164 7.03 7.05 -11.29
CA GLY A 164 7.52 7.71 -10.07
C GLY A 164 7.08 7.05 -8.76
N VAL A 165 5.95 6.33 -8.74
CA VAL A 165 5.50 5.53 -7.58
C VAL A 165 6.26 4.21 -7.57
N ALA A 166 6.37 3.55 -8.73
CA ALA A 166 7.15 2.33 -8.89
C ALA A 166 8.61 2.52 -8.42
N ASP A 167 9.24 3.64 -8.80
CA ASP A 167 10.57 4.03 -8.36
C ASP A 167 10.71 4.05 -6.83
N GLU A 168 9.73 4.61 -6.12
CA GLU A 168 9.78 4.74 -4.66
C GLU A 168 9.58 3.40 -3.95
N ILE A 169 8.71 2.54 -4.49
CA ILE A 169 8.52 1.20 -3.95
C ILE A 169 9.79 0.37 -4.16
N ILE A 170 10.34 0.37 -5.38
CA ILE A 170 11.58 -0.35 -5.71
C ILE A 170 12.74 0.15 -4.85
N GLN A 171 12.90 1.48 -4.73
CA GLN A 171 13.97 2.08 -3.95
C GLN A 171 13.85 1.73 -2.46
N PHE A 172 12.63 1.57 -1.93
CA PHE A 172 12.42 1.12 -0.56
C PHE A 172 13.00 -0.28 -0.32
N PHE A 173 12.74 -1.24 -1.21
CA PHE A 173 13.27 -2.59 -1.11
C PHE A 173 14.77 -2.69 -1.47
N ALA A 174 15.29 -1.75 -2.27
CA ALA A 174 16.71 -1.69 -2.60
C ALA A 174 17.59 -1.18 -1.45
N ASP A 175 16.99 -0.64 -0.38
CA ASP A 175 17.69 -0.13 0.79
C ASP A 175 17.85 -1.24 1.85
N PRO A 176 19.09 -1.70 2.14
CA PRO A 176 19.35 -2.75 3.13
C PRO A 176 18.83 -2.44 4.53
N ASP A 177 18.75 -1.17 4.94
CA ASP A 177 18.24 -0.81 6.26
C ASP A 177 16.73 -1.03 6.36
N ASN A 178 15.98 -0.76 5.29
CA ASN A 178 14.55 -1.06 5.24
C ASN A 178 14.31 -2.58 5.31
N ILE A 179 15.10 -3.37 4.57
CA ILE A 179 15.01 -4.83 4.62
C ILE A 179 15.27 -5.36 6.03
N ARG A 180 16.33 -4.86 6.70
CA ARG A 180 16.63 -5.23 8.09
C ARG A 180 15.48 -4.88 9.04
N ILE A 181 14.83 -3.74 8.85
CA ILE A 181 13.66 -3.34 9.65
C ILE A 181 12.46 -4.26 9.39
N LEU A 182 12.21 -4.61 8.13
CA LEU A 182 11.13 -5.56 7.78
C LEU A 182 11.37 -6.93 8.40
N ASP A 183 12.58 -7.46 8.31
CA ASP A 183 12.96 -8.75 8.89
C ASP A 183 12.78 -8.76 10.41
N ASP A 184 13.14 -7.66 11.08
CA ASP A 184 12.95 -7.54 12.52
C ASP A 184 11.48 -7.41 12.91
N LEU A 185 10.70 -6.65 12.13
CA LEU A 185 9.27 -6.47 12.34
C LEU A 185 8.47 -7.75 12.09
N GLY A 186 8.88 -8.57 11.11
CA GLY A 186 8.26 -9.87 10.79
C GLY A 186 8.33 -10.89 11.93
N ARG A 187 9.11 -10.63 12.99
CA ARG A 187 9.10 -11.44 14.22
C ARG A 187 7.91 -11.15 15.14
N TYR A 188 7.24 -10.02 14.94
CA TYR A 188 6.16 -9.53 15.80
C TYR A 188 4.81 -9.47 15.09
N ILE A 189 4.81 -9.24 13.77
CA ILE A 189 3.61 -9.11 12.95
C ILE A 189 3.54 -10.26 11.94
N GLU A 190 2.38 -10.89 11.90
CA GLU A 190 1.90 -11.70 10.79
C GLU A 190 1.03 -10.81 9.88
N VAL A 191 1.36 -10.79 8.60
CA VAL A 191 0.61 -10.03 7.60
C VAL A 191 -0.37 -10.97 6.93
N GLU A 192 -1.65 -10.68 7.07
CA GLU A 192 -2.73 -11.49 6.52
C GLU A 192 -2.77 -11.33 5.00
N ASP A 193 -2.97 -12.45 4.30
CA ASP A 193 -3.23 -12.46 2.86
C ASP A 193 -4.38 -11.51 2.52
N PHE A 194 -4.24 -10.79 1.41
CA PHE A 194 -5.31 -9.94 0.92
C PHE A 194 -6.47 -10.80 0.44
N VAL A 195 -7.51 -10.87 1.26
CA VAL A 195 -8.78 -11.46 0.87
C VAL A 195 -9.58 -10.39 0.13
N PHE A 196 -9.91 -10.65 -1.13
CA PHE A 196 -10.96 -9.90 -1.80
C PHE A 196 -12.21 -10.10 -0.96
N ALA A 197 -12.82 -9.03 -0.45
CA ALA A 197 -14.02 -9.15 0.36
C ALA A 197 -15.04 -10.04 -0.38
N GLU A 198 -15.21 -11.28 0.08
CA GLU A 198 -15.98 -12.34 -0.60
C GLU A 198 -17.50 -12.06 -0.60
N ASN A 199 -17.93 -10.86 -0.22
CA ASN A 199 -19.34 -10.48 -0.17
C ASN A 199 -19.82 -9.75 -1.41
N PHE A 200 -19.21 -10.04 -2.55
CA PHE A 200 -19.88 -9.79 -3.81
C PHE A 200 -20.69 -11.03 -4.15
N ARG A 201 -21.97 -11.05 -3.75
CA ARG A 201 -23.01 -11.79 -4.50
C ARG A 201 -23.22 -11.11 -5.86
N SER A 202 -22.12 -10.88 -6.58
CA SER A 202 -22.10 -10.23 -7.87
C SER A 202 -21.65 -11.24 -8.89
N PRO A 203 -22.35 -11.37 -10.03
CA PRO A 203 -21.96 -12.27 -11.11
C PRO A 203 -20.64 -11.88 -11.79
N VAL A 204 -20.04 -10.74 -11.40
CA VAL A 204 -18.75 -10.24 -11.91
C VAL A 204 -17.62 -10.32 -10.88
N ALA A 205 -17.86 -10.89 -9.70
CA ALA A 205 -16.82 -11.11 -8.70
C ALA A 205 -15.68 -11.98 -9.28
N ASP A 206 -14.43 -11.60 -8.99
CA ASP A 206 -13.18 -12.22 -9.45
C ASP A 206 -12.95 -12.26 -10.97
N LYS A 207 -13.90 -11.79 -11.76
CA LYS A 207 -13.78 -11.72 -13.22
C LYS A 207 -12.93 -10.52 -13.64
N THR A 208 -12.11 -10.71 -14.66
CA THR A 208 -11.34 -9.63 -15.29
C THR A 208 -12.20 -8.94 -16.34
N VAL A 209 -12.49 -7.65 -16.16
CA VAL A 209 -13.37 -6.85 -17.01
C VAL A 209 -12.58 -5.77 -17.74
N VAL A 210 -12.80 -5.62 -19.05
CA VAL A 210 -12.19 -4.57 -19.88
C VAL A 210 -13.28 -3.71 -20.51
N PHE A 211 -13.22 -2.39 -20.29
CA PHE A 211 -14.15 -1.43 -20.89
C PHE A 211 -13.55 -0.81 -22.17
N THR A 212 -14.15 -1.07 -23.33
CA THR A 212 -13.73 -0.54 -24.64
C THR A 212 -14.86 0.24 -25.34
N GLY A 213 -14.53 1.20 -26.21
CA GLY A 213 -15.49 2.10 -26.85
C GLY A 213 -15.98 3.26 -25.96
N LYS A 214 -16.98 4.01 -26.41
CA LYS A 214 -17.67 5.06 -25.64
C LYS A 214 -18.84 4.44 -24.88
N LEU A 215 -18.98 4.73 -23.58
CA LEU A 215 -20.16 4.40 -22.79
C LEU A 215 -21.12 5.59 -22.85
N GLU A 216 -22.40 5.33 -23.11
CA GLU A 216 -23.45 6.30 -23.37
C GLU A 216 -24.21 6.70 -22.10
N THR A 217 -24.37 5.78 -21.14
CA THR A 217 -25.18 6.00 -19.93
C THR A 217 -24.38 6.33 -18.68
N ILE A 218 -23.18 5.74 -18.52
CA ILE A 218 -22.26 6.05 -17.41
C ILE A 218 -20.86 6.39 -17.92
N GLY A 219 -20.11 7.19 -17.15
CA GLY A 219 -18.73 7.50 -17.50
C GLY A 219 -17.83 6.26 -17.41
N ARG A 220 -16.82 6.13 -18.27
CA ARG A 220 -15.87 4.99 -18.22
C ARG A 220 -15.24 4.82 -16.83
N SER A 221 -14.86 5.93 -16.19
CA SER A 221 -14.29 5.90 -14.84
C SER A 221 -15.29 5.38 -13.79
N GLU A 222 -16.56 5.74 -13.94
CA GLU A 222 -17.63 5.26 -13.06
C GLU A 222 -17.91 3.76 -13.29
N ALA A 223 -17.93 3.32 -14.54
CA ALA A 223 -18.09 1.91 -14.89
C ALA A 223 -16.97 1.03 -14.30
N LYS A 224 -15.72 1.52 -14.37
CA LYS A 224 -14.57 0.87 -13.71
C LYS A 224 -14.78 0.80 -12.20
N ALA A 225 -15.11 1.92 -11.56
CA ALA A 225 -15.31 1.97 -10.11
C ALA A 225 -16.41 1.01 -9.66
N ARG A 226 -17.56 0.97 -10.34
CA ARG A 226 -18.66 0.03 -10.05
C ARG A 226 -18.25 -1.43 -10.24
N ALA A 227 -17.46 -1.73 -11.28
CA ALA A 227 -16.96 -3.10 -11.48
C ALA A 227 -16.06 -3.53 -10.33
N GLU A 228 -15.15 -2.66 -9.89
CA GLU A 228 -14.24 -2.93 -8.77
C GLU A 228 -14.97 -3.01 -7.43
N GLU A 229 -15.97 -2.16 -7.22
CA GLU A 229 -16.91 -2.22 -6.10
C GLU A 229 -17.77 -3.48 -6.09
N LEU A 230 -17.78 -4.27 -7.17
CA LEU A 230 -18.49 -5.53 -7.27
C LEU A 230 -17.53 -6.74 -7.32
N GLY A 231 -16.26 -6.53 -7.00
CA GLY A 231 -15.25 -7.57 -6.92
C GLY A 231 -14.60 -7.93 -8.25
N ALA A 232 -14.88 -7.21 -9.33
CA ALA A 232 -14.21 -7.45 -10.60
C ALA A 232 -12.78 -6.85 -10.63
N LYS A 233 -11.92 -7.45 -11.44
CA LYS A 233 -10.57 -6.95 -11.73
C LYS A 233 -10.63 -6.16 -13.03
N VAL A 234 -10.44 -4.85 -12.99
CA VAL A 234 -10.48 -4.03 -14.21
C VAL A 234 -9.10 -4.04 -14.88
N SER A 235 -9.05 -4.34 -16.18
CA SER A 235 -7.82 -4.27 -16.97
C SER A 235 -7.95 -3.28 -18.13
N GLY A 236 -6.83 -2.64 -18.48
CA GLY A 236 -6.73 -1.76 -19.66
C GLY A 236 -6.55 -2.52 -20.99
N SER A 237 -6.18 -3.80 -20.94
CA SER A 237 -5.83 -4.61 -22.11
C SER A 237 -6.64 -5.90 -22.18
N VAL A 238 -6.98 -6.33 -23.40
CA VAL A 238 -7.63 -7.63 -23.63
C VAL A 238 -6.56 -8.71 -23.76
N SER A 239 -6.66 -9.74 -22.93
CA SER A 239 -5.75 -10.90 -22.89
C SER A 239 -6.53 -12.20 -22.72
N LYS A 240 -5.85 -13.35 -22.75
CA LYS A 240 -6.47 -14.65 -22.41
C LYS A 240 -6.97 -14.75 -20.97
N LYS A 241 -6.55 -13.84 -20.09
CA LYS A 241 -7.03 -13.75 -18.70
C LYS A 241 -8.25 -12.85 -18.54
N THR A 242 -8.70 -12.20 -19.62
CA THR A 242 -9.88 -11.33 -19.60
C THR A 242 -11.14 -12.18 -19.68
N ASP A 243 -12.07 -12.02 -18.75
CA ASP A 243 -13.33 -12.78 -18.71
C ASP A 243 -14.46 -12.07 -19.46
N ILE A 244 -14.56 -10.74 -19.29
CA ILE A 244 -15.64 -9.91 -19.83
C ILE A 244 -15.07 -8.68 -20.53
N VAL A 245 -15.57 -8.37 -21.72
CA VAL A 245 -15.28 -7.14 -22.44
C VAL A 245 -16.58 -6.37 -22.64
N VAL A 246 -16.68 -5.21 -21.99
CA VAL A 246 -17.82 -4.29 -22.17
C VAL A 246 -17.51 -3.36 -23.33
N ALA A 247 -18.24 -3.49 -24.43
CA ALA A 247 -17.99 -2.79 -25.68
C ALA A 247 -19.11 -1.82 -26.01
N GLY A 248 -18.79 -0.52 -25.99
CA GLY A 248 -19.66 0.53 -26.52
C GLY A 248 -19.29 0.94 -27.95
N PRO A 249 -20.03 1.89 -28.55
CA PRO A 249 -19.71 2.41 -29.89
C PRO A 249 -18.24 2.84 -30.03
N GLY A 250 -17.58 2.37 -31.09
CA GLY A 250 -16.16 2.66 -31.35
C GLY A 250 -15.14 1.74 -30.65
N ALA A 251 -15.55 0.58 -30.15
CA ALA A 251 -14.68 -0.39 -29.45
C ALA A 251 -13.57 -1.06 -30.29
N GLY A 252 -13.64 -0.95 -31.62
CA GLY A 252 -12.57 -1.21 -32.60
C GLY A 252 -11.66 -2.41 -32.30
N SER A 253 -10.38 -2.13 -32.04
CA SER A 253 -9.31 -3.13 -31.95
C SER A 253 -9.40 -4.05 -30.72
N LYS A 254 -10.01 -3.60 -29.62
CA LYS A 254 -10.18 -4.44 -28.42
C LYS A 254 -11.38 -5.38 -28.55
N LEU A 255 -12.41 -4.96 -29.27
CA LEU A 255 -13.56 -5.82 -29.59
C LEU A 255 -13.13 -6.98 -30.49
N GLN A 256 -12.42 -6.67 -31.58
CA GLN A 256 -11.89 -7.71 -32.49
C GLN A 256 -11.02 -8.72 -31.74
N LYS A 257 -10.10 -8.23 -30.89
CA LYS A 257 -9.24 -9.10 -30.07
C LYS A 257 -10.04 -9.97 -29.09
N ALA A 258 -11.16 -9.48 -28.57
CA ALA A 258 -12.03 -10.24 -27.68
C ALA A 258 -12.77 -11.35 -28.42
N GLU A 259 -13.29 -11.04 -29.61
CA GLU A 259 -13.95 -12.00 -30.51
C GLU A 259 -12.99 -13.09 -30.98
N GLU A 260 -11.77 -12.73 -31.38
CA GLU A 260 -10.71 -13.68 -31.78
C GLU A 260 -10.33 -14.65 -30.66
N LEU A 261 -10.35 -14.18 -29.42
CA LEU A 261 -10.02 -14.98 -28.23
C LEU A 261 -11.24 -15.73 -27.67
N GLY A 262 -12.43 -15.55 -28.25
CA GLY A 262 -13.66 -16.19 -27.80
C GLY A 262 -14.13 -15.73 -26.41
N LEU A 263 -13.86 -14.47 -26.05
CA LEU A 263 -14.19 -13.91 -24.73
C LEU A 263 -15.64 -13.41 -24.68
N SER A 264 -16.21 -13.29 -23.48
CA SER A 264 -17.55 -12.76 -23.31
C SER A 264 -17.58 -11.26 -23.63
N VAL A 265 -18.32 -10.87 -24.66
CA VAL A 265 -18.53 -9.46 -25.03
C VAL A 265 -19.93 -9.04 -24.62
N LEU A 266 -20.04 -7.96 -23.86
CA LEU A 266 -21.31 -7.37 -23.43
C LEU A 266 -21.43 -5.94 -23.93
N SER A 267 -22.63 -5.52 -24.30
CA SER A 267 -22.99 -4.11 -24.42
C SER A 267 -23.03 -3.44 -23.05
N GLU A 268 -23.03 -2.11 -23.03
CA GLU A 268 -23.19 -1.34 -21.78
C GLU A 268 -24.49 -1.70 -21.05
N GLN A 269 -25.57 -1.93 -21.78
CA GLN A 269 -26.89 -2.22 -21.20
C GLN A 269 -26.96 -3.64 -20.61
N GLU A 270 -26.32 -4.62 -21.26
CA GLU A 270 -26.15 -5.96 -20.73
C GLU A 270 -25.24 -5.95 -19.49
N TRP A 271 -24.17 -5.15 -19.51
CA TRP A 271 -23.32 -4.95 -18.34
C TRP A 271 -24.12 -4.41 -17.15
N LEU A 272 -24.89 -3.34 -17.34
CA LEU A 272 -25.73 -2.76 -16.30
C LEU A 272 -26.77 -3.76 -15.75
N THR A 273 -27.36 -4.57 -16.63
CA THR A 273 -28.33 -5.61 -16.24
C THR A 273 -27.66 -6.73 -15.44
N LEU A 274 -26.40 -7.05 -15.75
CA LEU A 274 -25.63 -8.06 -15.04
C LEU A 274 -25.24 -7.61 -13.62
N ILE A 275 -25.04 -6.31 -13.41
CA ILE A 275 -24.54 -5.77 -12.14
C ILE A 275 -25.61 -5.16 -11.22
N THR A 276 -26.88 -5.24 -11.61
CA THR A 276 -28.05 -4.74 -10.84
C THR A 276 -28.83 -5.92 -10.27
#